data_AF-A0A3D2R1D1-F1
#
_entry.id   AF-A0A3D2R1D1-F1
#
_cell.length_a   1.000
_cell.length_b   1.000
_cell.length_c   1.000
_cell.angle_alpha   90.00
_cell.angle_beta   90.00
_cell.angle_gamma   90.00
#
_symmetry.space_group_name_H-M   'P 1'
#
loop_
_entity.id
_entity.type
_entity.pdbx_description
1 polymer ?
#
loop_
_entity_poly.entity_id
_entity_poly.type
_entity_poly.pdbx_seq_one_letter_code
_entity_poly.pdbx_strand_id
1 'polypeptide(L)'
;MSRIIELLTNGETDEAKEYFTLFDVPNTPTEDVDFLYLLMGTQSNILIEEGVTFPITLDLFNILIEPNECNIRNGTYTIEGIMEQIESYKYKLKYGKPFIKCQVLYDEGKTLPTLKLQFFLFKDAHGESFLKYESQLYFYTFPDYETNIFSDERIEAMTENGINADFIRHIPNVSLCPIHFDEKGNLSPLIEFELSRRLWT
;
A
#
# COMPACT_ATOMS: atom_id res chain seq x y z
N MET A 1 -22.62 19.92 0.30
CA MET A 1 -21.31 19.81 0.98
C MET A 1 -20.53 18.77 0.19
N SER A 2 -19.30 19.02 -0.24
CA SER A 2 -18.55 17.99 -1.00
C SER A 2 -18.15 16.86 -0.07
N ARG A 3 -18.22 15.59 -0.51
CA ARG A 3 -17.83 14.41 0.28
C ARG A 3 -16.40 14.53 0.82
N ILE A 4 -15.51 15.19 0.08
CA ILE A 4 -14.15 15.55 0.53
C ILE A 4 -14.17 16.35 1.84
N ILE A 5 -15.05 17.35 1.97
CA ILE A 5 -15.15 18.16 3.20
C ILE A 5 -15.65 17.29 4.35
N GLU A 6 -16.61 16.39 4.10
CA GLU A 6 -17.10 15.46 5.12
C GLU A 6 -15.99 14.53 5.61
N LEU A 7 -15.23 13.92 4.70
CA LEU A 7 -14.06 13.08 5.02
C LEU A 7 -13.04 13.85 5.87
N LEU A 8 -12.66 15.06 5.44
CA LEU A 8 -11.69 15.89 6.17
C LEU A 8 -12.23 16.46 7.49
N THR A 9 -13.54 16.54 7.68
CA THR A 9 -14.13 16.99 8.95
C THR A 9 -14.23 15.84 9.95
N ASN A 10 -14.38 14.62 9.45
CA ASN A 10 -14.53 13.41 10.28
C ASN A 10 -13.19 12.77 10.66
N GLY A 11 -12.06 13.28 10.15
CA GLY A 11 -10.73 12.81 10.54
C GLY A 11 -10.25 13.39 11.88
N GLU A 12 -9.27 12.73 12.49
CA GLU A 12 -8.61 13.21 13.71
C GLU A 12 -7.15 13.57 13.44
N THR A 13 -6.72 14.70 14.03
CA THR A 13 -5.32 15.11 14.05
C THR A 13 -4.66 14.57 15.32
N ASP A 14 -3.61 13.78 15.19
CA ASP A 14 -2.71 13.49 16.30
C ASP A 14 -1.66 14.59 16.39
N GLU A 15 -1.90 15.56 17.28
CA GLU A 15 -1.00 16.69 17.52
C GLU A 15 0.40 16.28 17.99
N ALA A 16 0.57 15.10 18.59
CA ALA A 16 1.87 14.65 19.08
C ALA A 16 2.76 14.08 17.96
N LYS A 17 2.17 13.70 16.83
CA LYS A 17 2.88 13.13 15.70
C LYS A 17 2.66 13.86 14.37
N GLU A 18 1.90 14.95 14.39
CA GLU A 18 1.57 15.80 13.23
C GLU A 18 0.86 15.03 12.09
N TYR A 19 0.10 13.98 12.42
CA TYR A 19 -0.61 13.17 11.42
C TYR A 19 -2.12 13.41 11.45
N PHE A 20 -2.74 13.30 10.28
CA PHE A 20 -4.18 13.37 10.10
C PHE A 20 -4.72 12.01 9.65
N THR A 21 -5.65 11.44 10.40
CA THR A 21 -6.23 10.12 10.13
C THR A 21 -7.67 10.26 9.69
N LEU A 22 -8.03 9.68 8.54
CA LEU A 22 -9.41 9.63 8.05
C LEU A 22 -10.12 8.40 8.63
N PHE A 23 -11.32 8.61 9.17
CA PHE A 23 -12.23 7.53 9.57
C PHE A 23 -13.35 7.38 8.54
N ASP A 24 -14.03 6.22 8.54
CA ASP A 24 -15.15 5.93 7.62
C ASP A 24 -14.76 6.02 6.12
N VAL A 25 -13.64 5.39 5.79
CA VAL A 25 -13.13 5.28 4.42
C VAL A 25 -13.75 4.06 3.71
N PRO A 26 -13.93 4.07 2.38
CA PRO A 26 -14.39 2.89 1.64
C PRO A 26 -13.41 1.72 1.80
N ASN A 27 -13.84 0.50 1.54
CA ASN A 27 -12.95 -0.66 1.62
C ASN A 27 -11.85 -0.60 0.54
N THR A 28 -12.15 0.03 -0.60
CA THR A 28 -11.16 0.25 -1.66
C THR A 28 -11.27 1.67 -2.21
N PRO A 29 -10.17 2.25 -2.73
CA PRO A 29 -10.17 3.64 -3.19
C PRO A 29 -11.17 3.91 -4.31
N THR A 30 -11.40 2.94 -5.20
CA THR A 30 -12.21 3.12 -6.41
C THR A 30 -13.72 3.09 -6.15
N GLU A 31 -14.17 2.70 -4.95
CA GLU A 31 -15.58 2.72 -4.54
C GLU A 31 -16.11 4.15 -4.27
N ASP A 32 -15.24 5.10 -3.91
CA ASP A 32 -15.57 6.51 -3.67
C ASP A 32 -14.58 7.40 -4.44
N VAL A 33 -15.07 8.04 -5.52
CA VAL A 33 -14.26 8.89 -6.40
C VAL A 33 -13.62 10.05 -5.64
N ASP A 34 -14.32 10.64 -4.67
CA ASP A 34 -13.81 11.77 -3.91
C ASP A 34 -12.67 11.33 -2.97
N PHE A 35 -12.79 10.12 -2.39
CA PHE A 35 -11.71 9.50 -1.63
C PHE A 35 -10.52 9.11 -2.51
N LEU A 36 -10.77 8.59 -3.72
CA LEU A 36 -9.72 8.31 -4.70
C LEU A 36 -8.90 9.56 -5.03
N TYR A 37 -9.57 10.70 -5.26
CA TYR A 37 -8.88 11.97 -5.50
C TYR A 37 -8.00 12.41 -4.32
N LEU A 38 -8.46 12.20 -3.09
CA LEU A 38 -7.66 12.46 -1.90
C LEU A 38 -6.40 11.58 -1.88
N LEU A 39 -6.54 10.27 -2.11
CA LEU A 39 -5.40 9.35 -2.15
C LEU A 39 -4.43 9.66 -3.29
N MET A 40 -4.93 10.07 -4.47
CA MET A 40 -4.08 10.53 -5.56
C MET A 40 -3.27 11.77 -5.15
N GLY A 41 -3.91 12.75 -4.49
CA GLY A 41 -3.23 13.94 -3.99
C GLY A 41 -2.17 13.62 -2.91
N THR A 42 -2.50 12.74 -1.96
CA THR A 42 -1.55 12.27 -0.95
C THR A 42 -0.35 11.58 -1.60
N GLN A 43 -0.58 10.71 -2.59
CA GLN A 43 0.49 10.05 -3.34
C GLN A 43 1.37 11.06 -4.08
N SER A 44 0.79 12.09 -4.71
CA SER A 44 1.56 13.15 -5.37
C SER A 44 2.47 13.89 -4.37
N ASN A 45 1.96 14.21 -3.17
CA ASN A 45 2.78 14.85 -2.13
C ASN A 45 3.93 13.96 -1.69
N ILE A 46 3.69 12.67 -1.43
CA ILE A 46 4.73 11.70 -1.07
C ILE A 46 5.81 11.63 -2.16
N LEU A 47 5.42 11.54 -3.44
CA LEU A 47 6.37 11.53 -4.55
C LEU A 47 7.21 12.80 -4.61
N ILE A 48 6.60 13.98 -4.40
CA ILE A 48 7.28 15.28 -4.39
C ILE A 48 8.27 15.38 -3.22
N GLU A 49 7.88 14.95 -2.02
CA GLU A 49 8.72 14.95 -0.82
C GLU A 49 9.96 14.06 -0.99
N GLU A 50 9.79 12.92 -1.65
CA GLU A 50 10.88 12.03 -2.06
C GLU A 50 11.67 12.56 -3.27
N GLY A 51 11.29 13.71 -3.82
CA GLY A 51 11.93 14.37 -4.96
C GLY A 51 11.77 13.60 -6.28
N VAL A 52 10.74 12.77 -6.42
CA VAL A 52 10.39 12.14 -7.70
C VAL A 52 9.83 13.23 -8.60
N THR A 53 10.41 13.39 -9.79
CA THR A 53 9.95 14.35 -10.79
C THR A 53 9.71 13.63 -12.10
N PHE A 54 8.76 14.12 -12.90
CA PHE A 54 8.46 13.56 -14.22
C PHE A 54 8.95 14.50 -15.32
N PRO A 55 9.47 13.98 -16.45
CA PRO A 55 9.53 12.57 -16.81
C PRO A 55 10.62 11.78 -16.07
N ILE A 56 10.41 10.48 -15.88
CA ILE A 56 11.34 9.56 -15.19
C ILE A 56 11.25 8.15 -15.75
N THR A 57 12.25 7.31 -15.45
CA THR A 57 12.16 5.87 -15.73
C THR A 57 11.79 5.07 -14.49
N LEU A 58 11.12 3.94 -14.68
CA LEU A 58 10.59 3.10 -13.60
C LEU A 58 10.87 1.63 -13.91
N ASP A 59 11.40 0.92 -12.92
CA ASP A 59 11.38 -0.55 -12.88
C ASP A 59 10.29 -1.02 -11.93
N LEU A 60 9.60 -2.10 -12.32
CA LEU A 60 8.54 -2.72 -11.53
C LEU A 60 8.87 -4.17 -11.26
N PHE A 61 8.66 -4.63 -10.03
CA PHE A 61 8.63 -6.05 -9.74
C PHE A 61 7.63 -6.35 -8.63
N ASN A 62 7.16 -7.60 -8.58
CA ASN A 62 6.14 -8.02 -7.62
C ASN A 62 6.62 -9.23 -6.82
N ILE A 63 6.17 -9.29 -5.58
CA ILE A 63 6.21 -10.50 -4.75
C ILE A 63 4.76 -10.87 -4.44
N LEU A 64 4.43 -12.15 -4.59
CA LEU A 64 3.12 -12.69 -4.22
C LEU A 64 3.27 -13.51 -2.94
N ILE A 65 2.50 -13.14 -1.92
CA ILE A 65 2.37 -13.89 -0.68
C ILE A 65 1.05 -14.65 -0.78
N GLU A 66 1.13 -15.92 -1.14
CA GLU A 66 -0.04 -16.81 -1.24
C GLU A 66 -0.53 -17.25 0.15
N PRO A 67 -1.82 -17.59 0.32
CA PRO A 67 -2.40 -18.01 1.60
C PRO A 67 -2.11 -19.48 1.89
N ASN A 68 -0.84 -19.86 1.93
CA ASN A 68 -0.39 -21.19 2.32
C ASN A 68 0.02 -21.24 3.80
N GLU A 69 0.05 -22.45 4.37
CA GLU A 69 0.35 -22.64 5.81
C GLU A 69 1.68 -22.02 6.23
N CYS A 70 2.69 -22.02 5.34
CA CYS A 70 4.01 -21.48 5.65
C CYS A 70 3.95 -19.96 5.85
N ASN A 71 3.36 -19.24 4.89
CA ASN A 71 3.23 -17.78 4.94
C ASN A 71 2.36 -17.31 6.11
N ILE A 72 1.28 -18.05 6.40
CA ILE A 72 0.38 -17.73 7.51
C ILE A 72 1.09 -17.92 8.86
N ARG A 73 1.73 -19.09 9.07
CA ARG A 73 2.41 -19.39 10.34
C ARG A 73 3.64 -18.53 10.60
N ASN A 74 4.32 -18.09 9.54
CA ASN A 74 5.47 -17.20 9.65
C ASN A 74 5.07 -15.72 9.79
N GLY A 75 3.77 -15.40 9.86
CA GLY A 75 3.32 -14.01 10.03
C GLY A 75 3.59 -13.13 8.82
N THR A 76 3.64 -13.69 7.60
CA THR A 76 3.93 -12.91 6.38
C THR A 76 2.80 -11.94 6.02
N TYR A 77 1.61 -12.11 6.61
CA TYR A 77 0.44 -11.22 6.50
C TYR A 77 0.42 -10.12 7.59
N THR A 78 1.58 -9.61 8.01
CA THR A 78 1.69 -8.47 8.93
C THR A 78 2.64 -7.41 8.36
N ILE A 79 2.71 -6.22 8.98
CA ILE A 79 3.75 -5.22 8.62
C ILE A 79 5.13 -5.86 8.72
N GLU A 80 5.40 -6.56 9.83
CA GLU A 80 6.70 -7.17 10.09
C GLU A 80 7.03 -8.19 9.00
N GLY A 81 6.06 -9.01 8.58
CA GLY A 81 6.20 -9.91 7.44
C GLY A 81 6.49 -9.20 6.11
N ILE A 82 5.82 -8.07 5.84
CA ILE A 82 6.10 -7.24 4.65
C ILE A 82 7.53 -6.68 4.72
N MET A 83 7.96 -6.18 5.87
CA MET A 83 9.32 -5.65 6.08
C MET A 83 10.39 -6.73 5.84
N GLU A 84 10.16 -7.97 6.29
CA GLU A 84 11.05 -9.10 6.01
C GLU A 84 11.15 -9.42 4.51
N GLN A 85 10.04 -9.30 3.77
CA GLN A 85 10.07 -9.42 2.31
C GLN A 85 10.90 -8.28 1.68
N ILE A 86 10.74 -7.04 2.12
CA ILE A 86 11.54 -5.91 1.61
C ILE A 86 13.04 -6.16 1.83
N GLU A 87 13.43 -6.57 3.03
CA GLU A 87 14.83 -6.87 3.36
C GLU A 87 15.40 -8.01 2.49
N SER A 88 14.62 -9.05 2.23
CA SER A 88 15.01 -10.17 1.36
C SER A 88 15.31 -9.73 -0.09
N TYR A 89 14.70 -8.63 -0.53
CA TYR A 89 14.89 -8.06 -1.87
C TYR A 89 15.67 -6.74 -1.88
N LYS A 90 16.26 -6.34 -0.76
CA LYS A 90 17.05 -5.11 -0.61
C LYS A 90 18.10 -4.92 -1.69
N TYR A 91 18.71 -6.01 -2.19
CA TYR A 91 19.70 -5.93 -3.27
C TYR A 91 19.14 -5.34 -4.57
N LYS A 92 17.84 -5.50 -4.84
CA LYS A 92 17.15 -4.90 -6.00
C LYS A 92 16.78 -3.43 -5.79
N LEU A 93 16.74 -2.96 -4.55
CA LEU A 93 16.26 -1.63 -4.17
C LEU A 93 17.37 -0.57 -4.07
N LYS A 94 18.62 -0.95 -4.35
CA LYS A 94 19.80 -0.10 -4.10
C LYS A 94 19.96 1.10 -5.05
N TYR A 95 19.39 1.04 -6.25
CA TYR A 95 19.70 1.99 -7.32
C TYR A 95 18.45 2.70 -7.81
N GLY A 96 18.10 3.81 -7.17
CA GLY A 96 16.92 4.61 -7.49
C GLY A 96 16.18 5.02 -6.22
N LYS A 97 14.93 5.46 -6.38
CA LYS A 97 14.02 5.78 -5.30
C LYS A 97 12.98 4.66 -5.19
N PRO A 98 13.15 3.72 -4.23
CA PRO A 98 12.27 2.58 -4.10
C PRO A 98 11.00 2.93 -3.31
N PHE A 99 9.87 2.42 -3.77
CA PHE A 99 8.58 2.48 -3.11
C PHE A 99 7.89 1.13 -3.17
N ILE A 100 6.88 0.95 -2.32
CA ILE A 100 6.00 -0.22 -2.31
C ILE A 100 4.53 0.19 -2.25
N LYS A 101 3.69 -0.52 -3.00
CA LYS A 101 2.23 -0.54 -2.83
C LYS A 101 1.81 -2.00 -2.64
N CYS A 102 1.00 -2.24 -1.62
CA CYS A 102 0.40 -3.54 -1.39
C CYS A 102 -1.00 -3.61 -2.03
N GLN A 103 -1.35 -4.77 -2.56
CA GLN A 103 -2.66 -5.05 -3.15
C GLN A 103 -3.19 -6.37 -2.57
N VAL A 104 -4.52 -6.48 -2.46
CA VAL A 104 -5.20 -7.68 -2.01
C VAL A 104 -5.84 -8.37 -3.22
N LEU A 105 -5.42 -9.60 -3.52
CA LEU A 105 -5.94 -10.35 -4.66
C LEU A 105 -6.70 -11.57 -4.16
N TYR A 106 -7.79 -11.93 -4.83
CA TYR A 106 -8.46 -13.21 -4.64
C TYR A 106 -8.50 -13.93 -5.97
N ASP A 107 -8.02 -15.17 -5.98
CA ASP A 107 -8.24 -16.04 -7.13
C ASP A 107 -9.73 -16.44 -7.20
N GLU A 108 -10.20 -16.78 -8.41
CA GLU A 108 -11.58 -17.16 -8.63
C GLU A 108 -12.01 -18.32 -7.70
N GLY A 109 -13.09 -18.09 -6.95
CA GLY A 109 -13.63 -19.06 -5.99
C GLY A 109 -12.80 -19.26 -4.72
N LYS A 110 -11.80 -18.41 -4.45
CA LYS A 110 -11.02 -18.46 -3.20
C LYS A 110 -11.52 -17.46 -2.17
N THR A 111 -11.44 -17.87 -0.90
CA THR A 111 -11.87 -17.09 0.26
C THR A 111 -10.71 -16.46 1.04
N LEU A 112 -9.48 -16.94 0.82
CA LEU A 112 -8.27 -16.35 1.42
C LEU A 112 -7.55 -15.47 0.41
N PRO A 113 -7.03 -14.30 0.83
CA PRO A 113 -6.35 -13.37 -0.05
C PRO A 113 -4.91 -13.80 -0.36
N THR A 114 -4.43 -13.44 -1.53
CA THR A 114 -3.01 -13.31 -1.85
C THR A 114 -2.62 -11.84 -1.70
N LEU A 115 -1.58 -11.55 -0.91
CA LEU A 115 -1.01 -10.19 -0.88
C LEU A 115 0.01 -10.04 -2.00
N LYS A 116 -0.18 -9.02 -2.83
CA LYS A 116 0.80 -8.61 -3.84
C LYS A 116 1.56 -7.39 -3.35
N LEU A 117 2.86 -7.57 -3.13
CA LEU A 117 3.79 -6.49 -2.82
C LEU A 117 4.37 -5.97 -4.15
N GLN A 118 3.89 -4.83 -4.62
CA GLN A 118 4.37 -4.22 -5.85
C GLN A 118 5.43 -3.16 -5.52
N PHE A 119 6.64 -3.36 -6.06
CA PHE A 119 7.76 -2.46 -5.88
C PHE A 119 7.92 -1.56 -7.09
N PHE A 120 8.19 -0.29 -6.82
CA PHE A 120 8.43 0.75 -7.80
C PHE A 120 9.83 1.29 -7.56
N LEU A 121 10.70 1.24 -8.57
CA LEU A 121 12.05 1.79 -8.47
C LEU A 121 12.22 2.89 -9.51
N PHE A 122 12.06 4.13 -9.06
CA PHE A 122 12.22 5.30 -9.91
C PHE A 122 13.69 5.61 -10.12
N LYS A 123 14.08 5.80 -11.39
CA LYS A 123 15.47 6.03 -11.82
C LYS A 123 15.53 7.20 -12.81
N ASP A 124 16.57 8.00 -12.69
CA ASP A 124 16.83 9.11 -13.62
C ASP A 124 17.14 8.62 -15.04
N ALA A 125 17.70 7.41 -15.19
CA ALA A 125 17.98 6.79 -16.48
C ALA A 125 17.94 5.26 -16.41
N HIS A 126 17.74 4.63 -17.56
CA HIS A 126 17.84 3.17 -17.80
C HIS A 126 16.84 2.28 -17.05
N GLY A 127 15.68 2.81 -16.66
CA GLY A 127 14.56 1.95 -16.23
C GLY A 127 13.83 1.29 -17.40
N GLU A 128 13.06 0.25 -17.10
CA GLU A 128 12.29 -0.56 -18.05
C GLU A 128 11.18 0.23 -18.73
N SER A 129 10.51 1.11 -17.97
CA SER A 129 9.41 1.94 -18.45
C SER A 129 9.74 3.42 -18.35
N PHE A 130 9.34 4.21 -19.36
CA PHE A 130 9.43 5.67 -19.32
C PHE A 130 8.07 6.27 -18.97
N LEU A 131 8.02 7.03 -17.87
CA LEU A 131 6.83 7.73 -17.40
C LEU A 131 6.99 9.22 -17.70
N LYS A 132 6.13 9.73 -18.56
CA LYS A 132 6.07 11.15 -18.89
C LYS A 132 5.27 11.95 -17.85
N TYR A 133 4.25 11.34 -17.26
CA TYR A 133 3.35 11.97 -16.31
C TYR A 133 3.05 11.03 -15.14
N GLU A 134 2.82 11.62 -13.96
CA GLU A 134 2.49 10.87 -12.74
C GLU A 134 1.25 10.00 -12.90
N SER A 135 0.23 10.48 -13.62
CA SER A 135 -1.03 9.75 -13.81
C SER A 135 -0.87 8.37 -14.47
N GLN A 136 0.26 8.12 -15.14
CA GLN A 136 0.59 6.80 -15.67
C GLN A 136 0.87 5.77 -14.57
N LEU A 137 1.16 6.20 -13.34
CA LEU A 137 1.30 5.34 -12.16
C LEU A 137 -0.05 4.83 -11.65
N TYR A 138 -1.14 5.56 -11.87
CA TYR A 138 -2.43 5.29 -11.22
C TYR A 138 -3.01 3.92 -11.59
N PHE A 139 -2.70 3.42 -12.79
CA PHE A 139 -3.04 2.05 -13.19
C PHE A 139 -2.40 0.97 -12.31
N TYR A 140 -1.26 1.27 -11.69
CA TYR A 140 -0.56 0.36 -10.79
C TYR A 140 -0.89 0.62 -9.32
N THR A 141 -1.13 1.87 -8.93
CA THR A 141 -1.34 2.23 -7.51
C THR A 141 -2.80 2.15 -7.07
N PHE A 142 -3.75 2.27 -8.00
CA PHE A 142 -5.19 2.23 -7.75
C PHE A 142 -5.87 1.20 -8.67
N PRO A 143 -5.61 -0.10 -8.48
CA PRO A 143 -6.27 -1.13 -9.26
C PRO A 143 -7.78 -1.12 -8.97
N ASP A 144 -8.57 -1.51 -9.97
CA ASP A 144 -10.00 -1.71 -9.79
C ASP A 144 -10.22 -3.05 -9.08
N TYR A 145 -10.89 -3.01 -7.93
CA TYR A 145 -11.22 -4.18 -7.15
C TYR A 145 -12.64 -4.64 -7.45
N GLU A 146 -12.90 -5.93 -7.28
CA GLU A 146 -14.27 -6.42 -7.35
C GLU A 146 -15.12 -5.79 -6.25
N THR A 147 -16.39 -5.54 -6.57
CA THR A 147 -17.36 -5.08 -5.58
C THR A 147 -17.50 -6.14 -4.49
N ASN A 148 -17.55 -5.70 -3.23
CA ASN A 148 -17.64 -6.60 -2.08
C ASN A 148 -16.45 -7.57 -1.95
N ILE A 149 -15.24 -7.11 -2.27
CA ILE A 149 -14.00 -7.89 -2.13
C ILE A 149 -13.80 -8.45 -0.71
N PHE A 150 -14.35 -7.80 0.32
CA PHE A 150 -14.31 -8.28 1.70
C PHE A 150 -15.70 -8.75 2.17
N SER A 151 -16.18 -9.85 1.58
CA SER A 151 -17.44 -10.49 2.01
C SER A 151 -17.32 -11.11 3.41
N ASP A 152 -18.45 -11.31 4.09
CA ASP A 152 -18.50 -11.98 5.40
C ASP A 152 -17.80 -13.35 5.38
N GLU A 153 -17.99 -14.13 4.30
CA GLU A 153 -17.33 -15.43 4.11
C GLU A 153 -15.79 -15.30 4.07
N ARG A 154 -15.26 -14.26 3.42
CA ARG A 154 -13.81 -14.01 3.36
C ARG A 154 -13.27 -13.52 4.69
N ILE A 155 -14.04 -12.70 5.41
CA ILE A 155 -13.67 -12.20 6.74
C ILE A 155 -13.61 -13.37 7.75
N GLU A 156 -14.61 -14.24 7.73
CA GLU A 156 -14.65 -15.45 8.57
C GLU A 156 -13.47 -16.36 8.23
N ALA A 157 -13.26 -16.68 6.95
CA ALA A 157 -12.15 -17.52 6.51
C ALA A 157 -10.78 -16.97 6.94
N MET A 158 -10.53 -15.66 6.80
CA MET A 158 -9.29 -15.04 7.26
C MET A 158 -9.11 -15.20 8.78
N THR A 159 -10.16 -14.93 9.55
CA THR A 159 -10.14 -15.01 11.02
C THR A 159 -9.85 -16.44 11.50
N GLU A 160 -10.52 -17.44 10.92
CA GLU A 160 -10.31 -18.85 11.24
C GLU A 160 -8.89 -19.34 10.92
N ASN A 161 -8.25 -18.74 9.92
CA ASN A 161 -6.89 -19.07 9.51
C ASN A 161 -5.83 -18.17 10.19
N GLY A 162 -6.22 -17.32 11.15
CA GLY A 162 -5.27 -16.47 11.88
C GLY A 162 -4.71 -15.30 11.07
N ILE A 163 -5.37 -14.91 9.99
CA ILE A 163 -5.06 -13.70 9.22
C ILE A 163 -5.92 -12.56 9.80
N ASN A 164 -5.29 -11.44 10.16
CA ASN A 164 -6.01 -10.27 10.66
C ASN A 164 -6.80 -9.61 9.52
N ALA A 165 -8.11 -9.85 9.49
CA ALA A 165 -9.00 -9.34 8.44
C ALA A 165 -9.01 -7.80 8.38
N ASP A 166 -8.97 -7.12 9.52
CA ASP A 166 -8.99 -5.65 9.56
C ASP A 166 -7.72 -5.08 8.91
N PHE A 167 -6.54 -5.62 9.25
CA PHE A 167 -5.29 -5.26 8.57
C PHE A 167 -5.41 -5.40 7.05
N ILE A 168 -5.91 -6.54 6.56
CA ILE A 168 -6.06 -6.80 5.12
C ILE A 168 -7.04 -5.82 4.47
N ARG A 169 -8.14 -5.47 5.15
CA ARG A 169 -9.14 -4.51 4.65
C ARG A 169 -8.58 -3.11 4.41
N HIS A 170 -7.55 -2.72 5.16
CA HIS A 170 -6.93 -1.41 5.02
C HIS A 170 -5.85 -1.35 3.93
N ILE A 171 -5.27 -2.49 3.53
CA ILE A 171 -4.19 -2.55 2.52
C ILE A 171 -4.52 -1.79 1.23
N PRO A 172 -5.72 -1.91 0.61
CA PRO A 172 -6.04 -1.18 -0.62
C PRO A 172 -5.87 0.35 -0.50
N ASN A 173 -6.13 0.90 0.68
CA ASN A 173 -6.12 2.33 0.97
C ASN A 173 -4.76 2.87 1.42
N VAL A 174 -3.78 2.00 1.72
CA VAL A 174 -2.42 2.45 2.08
C VAL A 174 -1.78 3.14 0.88
N SER A 175 -1.34 4.38 1.02
CA SER A 175 -0.67 5.12 -0.06
C SER A 175 0.60 4.41 -0.55
N LEU A 176 1.12 4.86 -1.69
CA LEU A 176 2.46 4.45 -2.11
C LEU A 176 3.48 4.80 -1.03
N CYS A 177 4.17 3.80 -0.48
CA CYS A 177 5.08 3.99 0.66
C CYS A 177 6.53 4.06 0.18
N PRO A 178 7.29 5.12 0.50
CA PRO A 178 8.74 5.14 0.30
C PRO A 178 9.43 4.04 1.09
N ILE A 179 10.53 3.52 0.56
CA ILE A 179 11.40 2.57 1.27
C ILE A 179 12.74 3.24 1.53
N HIS A 180 13.10 3.39 2.80
CA HIS A 180 14.40 3.96 3.19
C HIS A 180 15.23 2.95 3.97
N PHE A 181 16.54 3.03 3.79
CA PHE A 181 17.51 2.28 4.59
C PHE A 181 18.38 3.28 5.35
N ASP A 182 18.63 3.01 6.62
CA ASP A 182 19.53 3.83 7.43
C ASP A 182 21.00 3.70 6.97
N GLU A 183 21.91 4.47 7.56
CA GLU A 183 23.34 4.44 7.21
C GLU A 183 24.01 3.07 7.45
N LYS A 184 23.43 2.23 8.32
CA LYS A 184 23.88 0.85 8.58
C LYS A 184 23.21 -0.15 7.63
N GLY A 185 22.30 0.32 6.79
CA GLY A 185 21.51 -0.44 5.85
C GLY A 185 20.26 -1.08 6.46
N ASN A 186 19.84 -0.78 7.68
CA ASN A 186 18.59 -1.36 8.20
C ASN A 186 17.39 -0.65 7.56
N LEU A 187 16.36 -1.41 7.20
CA LEU A 187 15.09 -0.86 6.74
C LEU A 187 14.51 0.07 7.82
N SER A 188 14.22 1.30 7.42
CA SER A 188 13.48 2.26 8.24
C SER A 188 11.99 1.89 8.30
N PRO A 189 11.24 2.36 9.32
CA PRO A 189 9.82 2.08 9.42
C PRO A 189 9.06 2.52 8.16
N LEU A 190 8.09 1.70 7.74
CA LEU A 190 7.23 1.99 6.60
C LEU A 190 6.14 2.96 7.03
N ILE A 191 6.38 4.27 6.91
CA ILE A 191 5.52 5.31 7.49
C ILE A 191 4.05 5.15 7.08
N GLU A 192 3.75 4.96 5.78
CA GLU A 192 2.36 4.80 5.33
C GLU A 192 1.63 3.59 5.94
N PHE A 193 2.37 2.50 6.21
CA PHE A 193 1.83 1.32 6.89
C PHE A 193 1.65 1.56 8.39
N GLU A 194 2.61 2.23 9.05
CA GLU A 194 2.53 2.57 10.48
C GLU A 194 1.41 3.58 10.78
N LEU A 195 1.16 4.52 9.86
CA LEU A 195 0.01 5.43 9.95
C LEU A 195 -1.30 4.66 9.87
N SER A 196 -1.37 3.72 8.93
CA SER A 196 -2.53 2.86 8.76
C SER A 196 -2.73 1.92 9.96
N ARG A 197 -1.68 1.56 10.70
CA ARG A 197 -1.72 0.68 11.88
C ARG A 197 -2.71 1.10 12.95
N ARG A 198 -2.97 2.41 13.07
CA ARG A 198 -3.92 2.98 14.03
C ARG A 198 -5.37 2.76 13.67
N LEU A 199 -5.65 2.51 12.39
CA LEU A 199 -6.97 2.13 11.91
C LEU A 199 -7.27 0.65 12.16
N TRP A 200 -6.27 -0.16 12.55
CA TRP A 200 -6.37 -1.61 12.71
C TRP A 200 -6.65 -2.07 14.15
N THR A 201 -6.81 -1.13 15.08
CA THR A 201 -7.02 -1.35 16.52
C THR A 201 -8.27 -0.63 16.99
#